data_AF-V4PCV4-F1
#
_entry.id   AF-V4PCV4-F1
#
_cell.length_a   1.000
_cell.length_b   1.000
_cell.length_c   1.000
_cell.angle_alpha   90.00
_cell.angle_beta   90.00
_cell.angle_gamma   90.00
#
_symmetry.space_group_name_H-M   'P 1'
#
loop_
_entity.id
_entity.type
_entity.pdbx_description
1 polymer ?
#
loop_
_entity_poly.entity_id
_entity_poly.type
_entity_poly.pdbx_seq_one_letter_code
_entity_poly.pdbx_strand_id
1 'polypeptide(L)'
;MKSLAVLTLLFLLPVQVRAAAVQEGTKPWPQATVPYHFDAVLLKTAGASGKDCTGWKRWKSATGAYKACKAMDAWTAATGVRFVHDERGLDGLYIVHDADATNATLGHLPMVNRIQIEPRASYGSVLHEFGHVLGLMHEHQRPDRDAYVRLEPFLQTYLNDCGVSLSAVCRDVRNAFPKVKVQMSSDYDPCSNMHYLANQTPRHREDKRWNRIFTLTAKGQEALKTCRTQFSSLPERCRKVGQKCDLSKDDAAIVHRFQRVETFVH
;
A
#
# COMPACT_ATOMS: atom_id res chain seq x y z
N MET A 1 -60.90 16.23 19.07
CA MET A 1 -59.63 15.49 19.24
C MET A 1 -59.31 14.79 17.92
N LYS A 2 -58.36 15.31 17.13
CA LYS A 2 -57.82 14.61 15.95
C LYS A 2 -56.31 14.52 16.16
N SER A 3 -55.81 13.34 16.51
CA SER A 3 -54.38 13.07 16.63
C SER A 3 -53.76 13.08 15.24
N LEU A 4 -52.90 14.06 14.97
CA LEU A 4 -52.00 14.04 13.83
C LEU A 4 -50.80 13.18 14.21
N ALA A 5 -50.75 11.95 13.70
CA ALA A 5 -49.54 11.14 13.77
C ALA A 5 -48.53 11.74 12.78
N VAL A 6 -47.51 12.42 13.29
CA VAL A 6 -46.35 12.83 12.50
C VAL A 6 -45.52 11.58 12.23
N LEU A 7 -45.55 11.10 10.99
CA LEU A 7 -44.77 9.98 10.51
C LEU A 7 -43.31 10.42 10.41
N THR A 8 -42.48 10.04 11.39
CA THR A 8 -41.03 10.23 11.34
C THR A 8 -40.46 9.33 10.25
N LEU A 9 -40.19 9.90 9.08
CA LEU A 9 -39.51 9.20 7.98
C LEU A 9 -38.04 9.03 8.36
N LEU A 10 -37.70 7.89 8.99
CA LEU A 10 -36.32 7.46 9.14
C LEU A 10 -35.76 7.14 7.75
N PHE A 11 -35.04 8.09 7.16
CA PHE A 11 -34.11 7.78 6.08
C PHE A 11 -33.02 6.88 6.65
N LEU A 12 -33.20 5.57 6.48
CA LEU A 12 -32.09 4.62 6.54
C LEU A 12 -31.16 4.98 5.36
N LEU A 13 -30.21 5.88 5.62
CA LEU A 13 -29.08 6.07 4.73
C LEU A 13 -28.45 4.69 4.54
N PRO A 14 -28.24 4.22 3.30
CA PRO A 14 -27.58 2.94 3.10
C PRO A 14 -26.22 3.07 3.78
N VAL A 15 -25.98 2.24 4.79
CA VAL A 15 -24.65 2.01 5.34
C VAL A 15 -23.88 1.31 4.21
N GLN A 16 -23.41 2.09 3.23
CA GLN A 16 -22.33 1.65 2.39
C GLN A 16 -21.13 1.60 3.33
N VAL A 17 -20.89 0.41 3.88
CA VAL A 17 -19.62 0.06 4.50
C VAL A 17 -18.57 0.28 3.41
N ARG A 18 -17.98 1.47 3.40
CA ARG A 18 -16.93 1.84 2.46
C ARG A 18 -15.77 0.90 2.75
N ALA A 19 -15.24 0.26 1.73
CA ALA A 19 -14.11 -0.66 1.88
C ALA A 19 -12.86 0.14 2.31
N ALA A 20 -11.85 -0.51 2.88
CA ALA A 20 -10.50 0.04 3.01
C ALA A 20 -9.54 -0.93 2.36
N ALA A 21 -8.32 -0.47 2.09
CA ALA A 21 -7.25 -1.32 1.59
C ALA A 21 -6.67 -2.28 2.65
N VAL A 22 -7.49 -2.95 3.47
CA VAL A 22 -7.06 -4.05 4.34
C VAL A 22 -7.91 -5.27 4.02
N GLN A 23 -7.27 -6.30 3.45
CA GLN A 23 -7.93 -7.53 3.06
C GLN A 23 -8.45 -8.29 4.30
N GLU A 24 -9.60 -8.95 4.15
CA GLU A 24 -10.13 -9.85 5.16
C GLU A 24 -9.12 -10.96 5.48
N GLY A 25 -8.87 -11.19 6.77
CA GLY A 25 -7.92 -12.20 7.25
C GLY A 25 -6.50 -11.67 7.49
N THR A 26 -6.14 -10.50 6.96
CA THR A 26 -4.86 -9.85 7.25
C THR A 26 -4.75 -9.58 8.75
N LYS A 27 -3.60 -9.90 9.35
CA LYS A 27 -3.36 -9.70 10.78
C LYS A 27 -2.46 -8.48 11.03
N PRO A 28 -2.78 -7.65 12.02
CA PRO A 28 -1.87 -6.60 12.47
C PRO A 28 -0.70 -7.22 13.24
N TRP A 29 0.37 -6.46 13.39
CA TRP A 29 1.50 -6.82 14.22
C TRP A 29 1.15 -6.66 15.70
N PRO A 30 1.58 -7.59 16.57
CA PRO A 30 1.37 -7.47 18.02
C PRO A 30 1.91 -6.13 18.55
N GLN A 31 1.09 -5.42 19.32
CA GLN A 31 1.45 -4.14 19.96
C GLN A 31 1.97 -3.08 18.96
N ALA A 32 1.49 -3.11 17.72
CA ALA A 32 1.94 -2.24 16.63
C ALA A 32 3.47 -2.24 16.45
N THR A 33 4.14 -3.33 16.81
CA THR A 33 5.60 -3.45 16.82
C THR A 33 6.02 -4.49 15.81
N VAL A 34 6.90 -4.10 14.89
CA VAL A 34 7.47 -4.93 13.83
C VAL A 34 8.94 -5.22 14.19
N PRO A 35 9.25 -6.40 14.75
CA PRO A 35 10.63 -6.87 14.82
C PRO A 35 11.19 -6.96 13.40
N TYR A 36 12.40 -6.48 13.15
CA TYR A 36 13.02 -6.59 11.82
C TYR A 36 14.45 -7.10 11.88
N HIS A 37 14.88 -7.66 10.73
CA HIS A 37 16.22 -8.17 10.49
C HIS A 37 16.66 -7.73 9.09
N PHE A 38 17.92 -7.36 8.93
CA PHE A 38 18.52 -7.15 7.61
C PHE A 38 19.40 -8.33 7.21
N ASP A 39 19.34 -8.67 5.93
CA ASP A 39 20.43 -9.39 5.27
C ASP A 39 21.74 -8.57 5.38
N ALA A 40 22.81 -9.24 5.78
CA ALA A 40 24.14 -8.67 5.90
C ALA A 40 24.65 -8.01 4.60
N VAL A 41 24.23 -8.50 3.43
CA VAL A 41 24.60 -7.93 2.12
C VAL A 41 24.04 -6.52 1.95
N LEU A 42 22.80 -6.27 2.40
CA LEU A 42 22.18 -4.95 2.32
C LEU A 42 22.91 -3.95 3.23
N LEU A 43 23.21 -4.35 4.46
CA LEU A 43 23.94 -3.54 5.44
C LEU A 43 25.36 -3.21 4.96
N LYS A 44 26.10 -4.22 4.48
CA LYS A 44 27.46 -4.05 3.97
C LYS A 44 27.50 -3.08 2.78
N THR A 45 26.57 -3.25 1.84
CA THR A 45 26.46 -2.36 0.66
C THR A 45 26.18 -0.92 1.07
N ALA A 46 25.34 -0.72 2.11
CA ALA A 46 25.01 0.60 2.65
C ALA A 46 26.18 1.27 3.40
N GLY A 47 27.17 0.50 3.83
CA GLY A 47 28.26 0.98 4.69
C GLY A 47 27.85 1.05 6.17
N ALA A 48 26.92 0.20 6.59
CA ALA A 48 26.51 0.09 7.98
C ALA A 48 27.63 -0.52 8.85
N SER A 49 27.79 -0.01 10.06
CA SER A 49 28.70 -0.57 11.08
C SER A 49 27.98 -1.48 12.08
N GLY A 50 26.64 -1.55 12.02
CA GLY A 50 25.78 -2.32 12.90
C GLY A 50 24.76 -3.14 12.13
N LYS A 51 23.81 -3.74 12.85
CA LYS A 51 22.77 -4.61 12.29
C LYS A 51 21.39 -3.96 12.20
N ASP A 52 21.26 -2.75 12.73
CA ASP A 52 20.02 -1.99 12.81
C ASP A 52 20.11 -0.68 12.02
N CYS A 53 19.08 0.17 12.10
CA CYS A 53 19.05 1.46 11.41
C CYS A 53 19.82 2.57 12.13
N THR A 54 20.61 2.26 13.16
CA THR A 54 21.35 3.28 13.89
C THR A 54 22.34 3.99 12.95
N GLY A 55 22.20 5.31 12.82
CA GLY A 55 23.05 6.13 11.95
C GLY A 55 22.76 6.03 10.45
N TRP A 56 21.62 5.44 10.04
CA TRP A 56 21.29 5.18 8.63
C TRP A 56 21.39 6.40 7.70
N LYS A 57 21.16 7.61 8.23
CA LYS A 57 21.26 8.87 7.49
C LYS A 57 22.65 9.14 6.90
N ARG A 58 23.70 8.49 7.43
CA ARG A 58 25.08 8.60 6.94
C ARG A 58 25.45 7.53 5.90
N TRP A 59 24.59 6.55 5.69
CA TRP A 59 24.83 5.46 4.75
C TRP A 59 24.67 5.93 3.31
N LYS A 60 25.13 5.10 2.36
CA LYS A 60 24.96 5.37 0.94
C LYS A 60 23.47 5.41 0.58
N SER A 61 22.97 6.59 0.22
CA SER A 61 21.54 6.84 0.03
C SER A 61 20.88 6.06 -1.11
N ALA A 62 21.67 5.61 -2.08
CA ALA A 62 21.20 4.79 -3.21
C ALA A 62 20.87 3.34 -2.82
N THR A 63 21.21 2.89 -1.60
CA THR A 63 21.14 1.47 -1.21
C THR A 63 19.78 1.06 -0.63
N GLY A 64 19.48 -0.24 -0.70
CA GLY A 64 18.25 -0.81 -0.16
C GLY A 64 18.08 -0.59 1.35
N ALA A 65 19.14 -0.82 2.14
CA ALA A 65 19.09 -0.64 3.60
C ALA A 65 18.80 0.82 3.99
N TYR A 66 19.43 1.80 3.32
CA TYR A 66 19.12 3.22 3.54
C TYR A 66 17.64 3.52 3.28
N LYS A 67 17.10 3.05 2.15
CA LYS A 67 15.71 3.28 1.77
C LYS A 67 14.74 2.59 2.73
N ALA A 68 15.07 1.40 3.21
CA ALA A 68 14.28 0.65 4.19
C ALA A 68 14.23 1.39 5.53
N CYS A 69 15.38 1.82 6.07
CA CYS A 69 15.41 2.62 7.30
C CYS A 69 14.64 3.93 7.16
N LYS A 70 14.78 4.61 6.02
CA LYS A 70 13.98 5.81 5.71
C LYS A 70 12.48 5.52 5.65
N ALA A 71 12.07 4.38 5.12
CA ALA A 71 10.66 3.98 5.05
C ALA A 71 10.10 3.64 6.43
N MET A 72 10.86 2.93 7.26
CA MET A 72 10.50 2.63 8.66
C MET A 72 10.33 3.91 9.48
N ASP A 73 11.25 4.88 9.35
CA ASP A 73 11.12 6.20 9.99
C ASP A 73 9.85 6.94 9.52
N ALA A 74 9.56 6.92 8.22
CA ALA A 74 8.38 7.60 7.67
C ALA A 74 7.07 6.99 8.18
N TRP A 75 6.95 5.66 8.16
CA TRP A 75 5.78 4.95 8.70
C TRP A 75 5.64 5.14 10.21
N THR A 76 6.75 5.09 10.96
CA THR A 76 6.76 5.36 12.40
C THR A 76 6.23 6.77 12.69
N ALA A 77 6.76 7.78 12.01
CA ALA A 77 6.35 9.17 12.21
C ALA A 77 4.89 9.43 11.84
N ALA A 78 4.39 8.79 10.78
CA ALA A 78 3.03 9.03 10.28
C ALA A 78 1.95 8.28 11.08
N THR A 79 2.31 7.16 11.74
CA THR A 79 1.31 6.22 12.29
C THR A 79 1.54 5.83 13.74
N GLY A 80 2.77 5.94 14.26
CA GLY A 80 3.16 5.45 15.58
C GLY A 80 3.47 3.95 15.67
N VAL A 81 3.43 3.21 14.55
CA VAL A 81 3.99 1.84 14.51
C VAL A 81 5.48 1.88 14.84
N ARG A 82 5.99 0.82 15.47
CA ARG A 82 7.40 0.77 15.89
C ARG A 82 8.14 -0.32 15.14
N PHE A 83 9.26 0.02 14.54
CA PHE A 83 10.20 -0.96 14.00
C PHE A 83 11.33 -1.15 15.01
N VAL A 84 11.53 -2.39 15.46
CA VAL A 84 12.53 -2.72 16.47
C VAL A 84 13.45 -3.78 15.91
N HIS A 85 14.75 -3.56 15.98
CA HIS A 85 15.72 -4.58 15.60
C HIS A 85 15.63 -5.74 16.60
N ASP A 86 15.46 -6.95 16.10
CA ASP A 86 15.51 -8.17 16.90
C ASP A 86 16.63 -9.05 16.32
N GLU A 87 17.45 -9.70 17.15
CA GLU A 87 18.49 -10.62 16.68
C GLU A 87 18.11 -12.09 16.86
N ARG A 88 17.06 -12.37 17.63
CA ARG A 88 16.75 -13.70 18.16
C ARG A 88 15.31 -14.12 17.87
N GLY A 89 14.44 -13.19 17.48
CA GLY A 89 13.07 -13.44 17.09
C GLY A 89 12.97 -14.32 15.85
N LEU A 90 12.22 -15.41 15.97
CA LEU A 90 11.80 -16.23 14.82
C LEU A 90 10.59 -15.62 14.10
N ASP A 91 9.93 -14.64 14.71
CA ASP A 91 8.74 -13.97 14.19
C ASP A 91 9.02 -12.47 13.99
N GLY A 92 9.68 -12.17 12.86
CA GLY A 92 10.07 -10.83 12.48
C GLY A 92 10.04 -10.63 10.97
N LEU A 93 10.21 -9.39 10.56
CA LEU A 93 10.33 -8.97 9.17
C LEU A 93 11.77 -9.15 8.68
N TYR A 94 11.98 -10.07 7.75
CA TYR A 94 13.27 -10.24 7.08
C TYR A 94 13.37 -9.33 5.86
N ILE A 95 14.26 -8.35 5.91
CA ILE A 95 14.55 -7.43 4.82
C ILE A 95 15.77 -7.98 4.08
N VAL A 96 15.53 -8.54 2.90
CA VAL A 96 16.52 -9.31 2.15
C VAL A 96 16.87 -8.66 0.82
N HIS A 97 18.09 -8.91 0.37
CA HIS A 97 18.48 -8.57 -0.98
C HIS A 97 17.79 -9.52 -1.97
N ASP A 98 17.26 -8.97 -3.05
CA ASP A 98 16.80 -9.73 -4.22
C ASP A 98 17.43 -9.15 -5.49
N ALA A 99 17.60 -9.96 -6.53
CA ALA A 99 18.21 -9.51 -7.77
C ALA A 99 17.22 -8.75 -8.67
N ASP A 100 15.94 -9.14 -8.65
CA ASP A 100 14.99 -8.87 -9.73
C ASP A 100 13.62 -8.37 -9.26
N ALA A 101 13.33 -8.41 -7.96
CA ALA A 101 12.02 -8.04 -7.43
C ALA A 101 12.08 -7.14 -6.19
N THR A 102 11.09 -6.24 -6.12
CA THR A 102 10.70 -5.56 -4.88
C THR A 102 9.28 -5.99 -4.56
N ASN A 103 9.11 -6.72 -3.45
CA ASN A 103 7.82 -7.27 -3.01
C ASN A 103 7.84 -7.53 -1.49
N ALA A 104 6.65 -7.71 -0.92
CA ALA A 104 6.49 -7.93 0.51
C ALA A 104 5.36 -8.89 0.87
N THR A 105 5.45 -9.45 2.08
CA THR A 105 4.34 -10.12 2.75
C THR A 105 3.23 -9.12 3.10
N LEU A 106 1.97 -9.52 2.97
CA LEU A 106 0.81 -8.72 3.36
C LEU A 106 0.44 -8.95 4.84
N GLY A 107 0.65 -7.93 5.67
CA GLY A 107 0.41 -7.98 7.11
C GLY A 107 1.37 -8.90 7.87
N HIS A 108 0.99 -9.25 9.09
CA HIS A 108 1.73 -10.19 9.92
C HIS A 108 1.31 -11.64 9.62
N LEU A 109 2.26 -12.44 9.15
CA LEU A 109 2.18 -13.89 9.07
C LEU A 109 3.24 -14.49 10.00
N PRO A 110 2.89 -15.32 10.98
CA PRO A 110 3.87 -15.91 11.88
C PRO A 110 5.04 -16.55 11.11
N MET A 111 6.27 -16.13 11.44
CA MET A 111 7.55 -16.68 10.94
C MET A 111 7.92 -16.46 9.45
N VAL A 112 7.06 -15.86 8.63
CA VAL A 112 7.28 -15.79 7.16
C VAL A 112 7.20 -14.38 6.57
N ASN A 113 7.38 -13.35 7.41
CA ASN A 113 7.34 -11.96 6.97
C ASN A 113 8.65 -11.57 6.26
N ARG A 114 8.54 -11.08 5.02
CA ARG A 114 9.70 -10.65 4.25
C ARG A 114 9.42 -9.40 3.44
N ILE A 115 10.47 -8.62 3.21
CA ILE A 115 10.57 -7.65 2.11
C ILE A 115 11.79 -8.04 1.27
N GLN A 116 11.59 -8.18 -0.02
CA GLN A 116 12.65 -8.28 -1.02
C GLN A 116 12.92 -6.89 -1.60
N ILE A 117 14.19 -6.50 -1.69
CA ILE A 117 14.60 -5.21 -2.27
C ILE A 117 15.64 -5.42 -3.35
N GLU A 118 15.25 -5.11 -4.60
CA GLU A 118 16.18 -5.08 -5.72
C GLU A 118 17.11 -3.85 -5.67
N PRO A 119 18.33 -3.91 -6.25
CA PRO A 119 19.32 -2.83 -6.16
C PRO A 119 18.81 -1.48 -6.67
N ARG A 120 17.97 -1.51 -7.71
CA ARG A 120 17.45 -0.31 -8.38
C ARG A 120 16.09 0.15 -7.83
N ALA A 121 15.58 -0.51 -6.79
CA ALA A 121 14.31 -0.14 -6.17
C ALA A 121 14.28 1.35 -5.84
N SER A 122 13.21 2.04 -6.23
CA SER A 122 13.03 3.44 -5.84
C SER A 122 12.70 3.52 -4.34
N TYR A 123 12.94 4.67 -3.71
CA TYR A 123 12.49 4.88 -2.33
C TYR A 123 10.98 4.67 -2.19
N GLY A 124 10.19 5.17 -3.13
CA GLY A 124 8.73 5.00 -3.12
C GLY A 124 8.28 3.55 -3.23
N SER A 125 8.98 2.72 -4.00
CA SER A 125 8.75 1.28 -4.06
C SER A 125 9.03 0.63 -2.71
N VAL A 126 10.15 0.94 -2.07
CA VAL A 126 10.44 0.41 -0.73
C VAL A 126 9.40 0.89 0.30
N LEU A 127 9.02 2.17 0.27
CA LEU A 127 7.96 2.73 1.12
C LEU A 127 6.62 2.00 0.95
N HIS A 128 6.30 1.62 -0.29
CA HIS A 128 5.11 0.84 -0.66
C HIS A 128 5.15 -0.59 -0.08
N GLU A 129 6.28 -1.28 -0.19
CA GLU A 129 6.44 -2.62 0.40
C GLU A 129 6.25 -2.63 1.92
N PHE A 130 6.68 -1.58 2.62
CA PHE A 130 6.38 -1.43 4.04
C PHE A 130 4.88 -1.22 4.32
N GLY A 131 4.13 -0.59 3.40
CA GLY A 131 2.67 -0.53 3.48
C GLY A 131 2.02 -1.90 3.43
N HIS A 132 2.52 -2.80 2.56
CA HIS A 132 2.08 -4.20 2.54
C HIS A 132 2.37 -4.92 3.85
N VAL A 133 3.58 -4.81 4.41
CA VAL A 133 3.91 -5.40 5.71
C VAL A 133 3.00 -4.89 6.83
N LEU A 134 2.57 -3.63 6.75
CA LEU A 134 1.64 -3.01 7.69
C LEU A 134 0.17 -3.32 7.39
N GLY A 135 -0.11 -4.18 6.40
CA GLY A 135 -1.43 -4.76 6.13
C GLY A 135 -2.21 -4.11 5.00
N LEU A 136 -1.63 -3.13 4.30
CA LEU A 136 -2.29 -2.49 3.17
C LEU A 136 -2.21 -3.36 1.91
N MET A 137 -3.34 -3.70 1.30
CA MET A 137 -3.39 -4.22 -0.07
C MET A 137 -3.32 -3.05 -1.08
N HIS A 138 -3.26 -3.33 -2.37
CA HIS A 138 -3.30 -2.25 -3.35
C HIS A 138 -4.66 -1.55 -3.37
N GLU A 139 -4.67 -0.22 -3.46
CA GLU A 139 -5.89 0.59 -3.42
C GLU A 139 -6.85 0.26 -4.58
N HIS A 140 -6.30 -0.02 -5.77
CA HIS A 140 -7.12 -0.41 -6.92
C HIS A 140 -7.69 -1.82 -6.83
N GLN A 141 -7.33 -2.62 -5.83
CA GLN A 141 -7.89 -3.97 -5.65
C GLN A 141 -9.16 -3.95 -4.78
N ARG A 142 -9.51 -2.79 -4.21
CA ARG A 142 -10.70 -2.65 -3.37
C ARG A 142 -11.98 -3.06 -4.12
N PRO A 143 -12.96 -3.67 -3.43
CA PRO A 143 -14.24 -4.04 -4.02
C PRO A 143 -15.04 -2.86 -4.57
N ASP A 144 -14.86 -1.67 -4.01
CA ASP A 144 -15.58 -0.45 -4.39
C ASP A 144 -14.85 0.41 -5.44
N ARG A 145 -13.71 -0.05 -5.96
CA ARG A 145 -12.87 0.74 -6.90
C ARG A 145 -13.64 1.22 -8.13
N ASP A 146 -14.61 0.45 -8.62
CA ASP A 146 -15.26 0.70 -9.92
C ASP A 146 -16.17 1.95 -9.84
N ALA A 147 -16.44 2.45 -8.61
CA ALA A 147 -17.04 3.76 -8.40
C ALA A 147 -16.07 4.93 -8.65
N TYR A 148 -14.75 4.70 -8.61
CA TYR A 148 -13.69 5.70 -8.66
C TYR A 148 -12.79 5.58 -9.89
N VAL A 149 -12.56 4.36 -10.38
CA VAL A 149 -11.78 4.08 -11.58
C VAL A 149 -12.64 3.35 -12.62
N ARG A 150 -12.43 3.67 -13.89
CA ARG A 150 -12.97 2.93 -15.03
C ARG A 150 -11.82 2.26 -15.76
N LEU A 151 -11.81 0.93 -15.77
CA LEU A 151 -10.82 0.16 -16.50
C LEU A 151 -10.99 0.38 -18.01
N GLU A 152 -9.88 0.39 -18.73
CA GLU A 152 -9.90 0.52 -20.18
C GLU A 152 -10.46 -0.75 -20.83
N PRO A 153 -11.19 -0.64 -21.97
CA PRO A 153 -11.93 -1.78 -22.53
C PRO A 153 -11.09 -3.04 -22.79
N PHE A 154 -9.84 -2.88 -23.23
CA PHE A 154 -8.95 -4.02 -23.51
C PHE A 154 -8.62 -4.83 -22.24
N LEU A 155 -8.47 -4.15 -21.10
CA LEU A 155 -8.21 -4.81 -19.83
C LEU A 155 -9.46 -5.56 -19.36
N GLN A 156 -10.65 -5.01 -19.63
CA GLN A 156 -11.91 -5.70 -19.34
C GLN A 156 -12.04 -7.01 -20.15
N THR A 157 -11.61 -7.00 -21.42
CA THR A 157 -11.51 -8.24 -22.23
C THR A 157 -10.62 -9.27 -21.56
N TYR A 158 -9.41 -8.89 -21.11
CA TYR A 158 -8.54 -9.81 -20.38
C TYR A 158 -9.19 -10.33 -19.09
N LEU A 159 -9.85 -9.47 -18.30
CA LEU A 159 -10.51 -9.90 -17.07
C LEU A 159 -11.63 -10.92 -17.30
N ASN A 160 -12.33 -10.82 -18.43
CA ASN A 160 -13.41 -11.74 -18.80
C ASN A 160 -12.87 -13.05 -19.40
N ASP A 161 -11.83 -12.95 -20.24
CA ASP A 161 -11.40 -14.05 -21.11
C ASP A 161 -10.25 -14.86 -20.51
N CYS A 162 -9.49 -14.30 -19.56
CA CYS A 162 -8.30 -14.96 -19.05
C CYS A 162 -8.57 -16.25 -18.29
N GLY A 163 -9.77 -16.44 -17.72
CA GLY A 163 -10.18 -17.68 -17.04
C GLY A 163 -9.06 -18.31 -16.19
N VAL A 164 -8.71 -19.57 -16.51
CA VAL A 164 -7.59 -20.31 -15.91
C VAL A 164 -6.32 -20.32 -16.77
N SER A 165 -6.27 -19.50 -17.82
CA SER A 165 -5.11 -19.39 -18.72
C SER A 165 -3.83 -19.11 -17.92
N LEU A 166 -2.76 -19.75 -18.39
CA LEU A 166 -1.43 -19.68 -17.81
C LEU A 166 -0.50 -18.72 -18.58
N SER A 167 -1.02 -18.00 -19.59
CA SER A 167 -0.24 -16.97 -20.28
C SER A 167 0.27 -15.94 -19.27
N ALA A 168 1.45 -15.39 -19.51
CA ALA A 168 2.07 -14.42 -18.60
C ALA A 168 1.14 -13.23 -18.32
N VAL A 169 0.51 -12.69 -19.38
CA VAL A 169 -0.46 -11.60 -19.29
C VAL A 169 -1.68 -11.99 -18.45
N CYS A 170 -2.28 -13.16 -18.68
CA CYS A 170 -3.45 -13.56 -17.90
C CYS A 170 -3.14 -13.85 -16.44
N ARG A 171 -1.94 -14.35 -16.14
CA ARG A 171 -1.47 -14.51 -14.78
C ARG A 171 -1.29 -13.16 -14.09
N ASP A 172 -0.66 -12.19 -14.75
CA ASP A 172 -0.48 -10.85 -14.19
C ASP A 172 -1.82 -10.14 -13.97
N VAL A 173 -2.72 -10.14 -14.95
CA VAL A 173 -4.07 -9.57 -14.83
C VAL A 173 -4.83 -10.16 -13.63
N ARG A 174 -4.82 -11.48 -13.48
CA ARG A 174 -5.51 -12.15 -12.38
C ARG A 174 -4.91 -11.80 -11.02
N ASN A 175 -3.59 -11.67 -10.93
CA ASN A 175 -2.89 -11.27 -9.71
C ASN A 175 -3.08 -9.78 -9.39
N ALA A 176 -3.16 -8.94 -10.42
CA ALA A 176 -3.34 -7.50 -10.32
C ALA A 176 -4.78 -7.14 -9.91
N PHE A 177 -5.79 -7.89 -10.35
CA PHE A 177 -7.21 -7.61 -10.11
C PHE A 177 -7.94 -8.80 -9.45
N PRO A 178 -7.50 -9.22 -8.25
CA PRO A 178 -8.16 -10.29 -7.52
C PRO A 178 -9.54 -9.83 -7.03
N LYS A 179 -10.43 -10.80 -6.79
CA LYS A 179 -11.66 -10.58 -6.02
C LYS A 179 -11.34 -10.82 -4.55
N VAL A 180 -11.30 -9.75 -3.77
CA VAL A 180 -10.97 -9.81 -2.34
C VAL A 180 -12.13 -9.26 -1.52
N LYS A 181 -12.24 -9.69 -0.27
CA LYS A 181 -13.05 -9.04 0.75
C LYS A 181 -12.13 -8.18 1.61
N VAL A 182 -12.69 -7.15 2.23
CA VAL A 182 -11.95 -6.24 3.10
C VAL A 182 -12.59 -6.21 4.49
N GLN A 183 -11.81 -5.85 5.49
CA GLN A 183 -12.23 -5.88 6.90
C GLN A 183 -12.18 -4.51 7.60
N MET A 184 -11.90 -3.43 6.86
CA MET A 184 -11.88 -2.08 7.39
C MET A 184 -12.58 -1.13 6.43
N SER A 185 -12.90 0.07 6.92
CA SER A 185 -13.50 1.14 6.12
C SER A 185 -12.63 2.39 6.02
N SER A 186 -12.60 2.95 4.81
CA SER A 186 -12.00 4.24 4.50
C SER A 186 -12.56 4.79 3.19
N ASP A 187 -12.34 6.08 2.94
CA ASP A 187 -12.57 6.62 1.61
C ASP A 187 -11.54 6.06 0.62
N TYR A 188 -11.88 6.08 -0.67
CA TYR A 188 -10.96 5.68 -1.72
C TYR A 188 -9.92 6.77 -1.93
N ASP A 189 -8.64 6.40 -1.92
CA ASP A 189 -7.53 7.34 -2.00
C ASP A 189 -6.72 7.16 -3.29
N PRO A 190 -7.04 7.93 -4.36
CA PRO A 190 -6.24 7.91 -5.58
C PRO A 190 -4.77 8.29 -5.33
N CYS A 191 -4.47 9.04 -4.27
CA CYS A 191 -3.13 9.47 -3.91
C CYS A 191 -2.37 8.45 -3.05
N SER A 192 -2.99 7.33 -2.68
CA SER A 192 -2.37 6.29 -1.87
C SER A 192 -1.07 5.83 -2.51
N ASN A 193 -0.04 5.69 -1.68
CA ASN A 193 1.21 5.06 -2.06
C ASN A 193 0.97 3.59 -2.49
N MET A 194 -0.16 2.99 -2.09
CA MET A 194 -0.59 1.64 -2.44
C MET A 194 -1.41 1.54 -3.74
N HIS A 195 -1.75 2.66 -4.37
CA HIS A 195 -2.50 2.64 -5.63
C HIS A 195 -1.59 2.28 -6.82
N TYR A 196 -2.09 1.43 -7.73
CA TYR A 196 -1.36 1.13 -8.97
C TYR A 196 -1.12 2.39 -9.81
N LEU A 197 -0.03 2.37 -10.58
CA LEU A 197 0.17 3.32 -11.66
C LEU A 197 -0.80 3.02 -12.80
N ALA A 198 -1.36 4.07 -13.41
CA ALA A 198 -2.16 3.89 -14.62
C ALA A 198 -1.30 3.37 -15.80
N ASN A 199 0.00 3.66 -15.82
CA ASN A 199 0.94 3.17 -16.82
C ASN A 199 1.62 1.88 -16.35
N GLN A 200 1.36 0.79 -17.07
CA GLN A 200 1.91 -0.54 -16.86
C GLN A 200 2.78 -1.02 -18.05
N THR A 201 3.12 -0.14 -19.00
CA THR A 201 4.04 -0.47 -20.10
C THR A 201 5.36 -1.12 -19.66
N PRO A 202 5.97 -0.75 -18.51
CA PRO A 202 7.18 -1.44 -18.06
C PRO A 202 7.01 -2.95 -17.84
N ARG A 203 5.80 -3.40 -17.44
CA ARG A 203 5.44 -4.82 -17.25
C ARG A 203 4.96 -5.49 -18.54
N HIS A 204 4.29 -4.71 -19.41
CA HIS A 204 3.71 -5.19 -20.66
C HIS A 204 4.20 -4.36 -21.85
N ARG A 205 5.45 -4.58 -22.26
CA ARG A 205 6.09 -3.83 -23.35
C ARG A 205 5.58 -4.26 -24.72
N GLU A 206 5.01 -5.45 -24.81
CA GLU A 206 4.44 -6.08 -26.00
C GLU A 206 3.20 -5.36 -26.53
N ASP A 207 2.50 -4.59 -25.69
CA ASP A 207 1.25 -3.93 -26.07
C ASP A 207 1.18 -2.50 -25.51
N LYS A 208 1.06 -1.53 -26.42
CA LYS A 208 1.05 -0.11 -26.07
C LYS A 208 -0.18 0.31 -25.26
N ARG A 209 -1.27 -0.46 -25.29
CA ARG A 209 -2.50 -0.17 -24.54
C ARG A 209 -2.26 -0.16 -23.03
N TRP A 210 -1.22 -0.85 -22.55
CA TRP A 210 -0.82 -0.84 -21.14
C TRP A 210 -0.25 0.49 -20.65
N ASN A 211 -0.06 1.49 -21.52
CA ASN A 211 0.36 2.83 -21.11
C ASN A 211 -0.68 3.56 -20.23
N ARG A 212 -1.94 3.13 -20.30
CA ARG A 212 -3.05 3.56 -19.46
C ARG A 212 -4.02 2.40 -19.33
N ILE A 213 -4.16 1.85 -18.13
CA ILE A 213 -5.07 0.72 -17.85
C ILE A 213 -6.42 1.15 -17.24
N PHE A 214 -6.52 2.39 -16.76
CA PHE A 214 -7.75 2.96 -16.22
C PHE A 214 -7.77 4.47 -16.37
N THR A 215 -8.97 5.04 -16.22
CA THR A 215 -9.22 6.47 -16.02
C THR A 215 -9.99 6.69 -14.73
N LEU A 216 -9.98 7.91 -14.19
CA LEU A 216 -10.82 8.24 -13.04
C LEU A 216 -12.25 8.57 -13.49
N THR A 217 -13.23 8.06 -12.75
CA THR A 217 -14.63 8.53 -12.83
C THR A 217 -14.74 9.95 -12.27
N ALA A 218 -15.90 10.60 -12.40
CA ALA A 218 -16.14 11.89 -11.75
C ALA A 218 -15.90 11.86 -10.22
N LYS A 219 -16.35 10.77 -9.57
CA LYS A 219 -16.11 10.55 -8.14
C LYS A 219 -14.61 10.36 -7.83
N GLY A 220 -13.90 9.61 -8.67
CA GLY A 220 -12.45 9.45 -8.55
C GLY A 220 -11.67 10.76 -8.75
N GLN A 221 -12.11 11.61 -9.68
CA GLN A 221 -11.50 12.92 -9.92
C GLN A 221 -11.67 13.85 -8.71
N GLU A 222 -12.84 13.85 -8.06
CA GLU A 222 -13.07 14.64 -6.85
C GLU A 222 -12.24 14.13 -5.66
N ALA A 223 -12.16 12.80 -5.49
CA ALA A 223 -11.26 12.19 -4.50
C ALA A 223 -9.80 12.58 -4.75
N LEU A 224 -9.36 12.54 -6.02
CA LEU A 224 -8.01 12.94 -6.40
C LEU A 224 -7.75 14.42 -6.09
N LYS A 225 -8.71 15.31 -6.41
CA LYS A 225 -8.59 16.74 -6.13
C LYS A 225 -8.40 16.99 -4.63
N THR A 226 -9.16 16.29 -3.80
CA THR A 226 -9.09 16.38 -2.35
C THR A 226 -7.71 15.93 -1.85
N CYS A 227 -7.28 14.72 -2.22
CA CYS A 227 -6.04 14.14 -1.71
C CYS A 227 -4.78 14.85 -2.24
N ARG A 228 -4.78 15.42 -3.46
CA ARG A 228 -3.57 16.06 -4.03
C ARG A 228 -3.08 17.27 -3.24
N THR A 229 -3.97 17.94 -2.51
CA THR A 229 -3.62 19.13 -1.70
C THR A 229 -2.59 18.81 -0.62
N GLN A 230 -2.57 17.58 -0.12
CA GLN A 230 -1.60 17.11 0.88
C GLN A 230 -0.16 17.12 0.35
N PHE A 231 0.03 17.07 -0.97
CA PHE A 231 1.33 17.03 -1.64
C PHE A 231 1.66 18.36 -2.35
N SER A 232 1.03 19.45 -1.94
CA SER A 232 1.23 20.78 -2.51
C SER A 232 2.67 21.29 -2.39
N SER A 233 3.40 20.87 -1.35
CA SER A 233 4.83 21.17 -1.16
C SER A 233 5.77 20.28 -1.97
N LEU A 234 5.27 19.16 -2.51
CA LEU A 234 6.07 18.21 -3.31
C LEU A 234 6.04 18.57 -4.80
N PRO A 235 7.02 18.10 -5.60
CA PRO A 235 7.00 18.30 -7.05
C PRO A 235 5.72 17.78 -7.72
N GLU A 236 5.33 18.36 -8.84
CA GLU A 236 4.08 18.04 -9.55
C GLU A 236 3.92 16.53 -9.85
N ARG A 237 5.02 15.83 -10.14
CA ARG A 237 5.02 14.37 -10.38
C ARG A 237 4.47 13.54 -9.21
N CYS A 238 4.41 14.11 -8.00
CA CYS A 238 3.88 13.49 -6.79
C CYS A 238 2.39 13.78 -6.58
N ARG A 239 1.82 14.72 -7.35
CA ARG A 239 0.41 15.11 -7.24
C ARG A 239 -0.37 14.39 -8.33
N LYS A 240 -0.40 13.05 -8.31
CA LYS A 240 -1.11 12.23 -9.30
C LYS A 240 -1.58 10.91 -8.69
N VAL A 241 -2.44 10.20 -9.41
CA VAL A 241 -2.89 8.86 -9.00
C VAL A 241 -1.71 7.91 -8.87
N GLY A 242 -1.66 7.16 -7.76
CA GLY A 242 -0.63 6.16 -7.50
C GLY A 242 0.77 6.74 -7.37
N GLN A 243 0.90 8.00 -6.95
CA GLN A 243 2.18 8.60 -6.60
C GLN A 243 3.01 7.69 -5.68
N LYS A 244 4.34 7.82 -5.77
CA LYS A 244 5.32 7.01 -5.02
C LYS A 244 6.37 7.93 -4.38
N CYS A 245 5.95 9.10 -3.93
CA CYS A 245 6.81 10.12 -3.36
C CYS A 245 6.75 10.15 -1.83
N ASP A 246 5.55 9.98 -1.26
CA ASP A 246 5.31 10.10 0.18
C ASP A 246 4.05 9.31 0.59
N LEU A 247 3.81 9.17 1.89
CA LEU A 247 2.59 8.56 2.42
C LEU A 247 1.41 9.52 2.31
N SER A 248 0.23 9.01 1.93
CA SER A 248 -0.98 9.78 2.09
C SER A 248 -1.44 9.77 3.55
N LYS A 249 -2.22 10.78 3.94
CA LYS A 249 -2.86 10.83 5.26
C LYS A 249 -3.79 9.63 5.48
N ASP A 250 -4.44 9.15 4.43
CA ASP A 250 -5.36 8.01 4.53
C ASP A 250 -4.62 6.69 4.69
N ASP A 251 -3.51 6.49 3.98
CA ASP A 251 -2.60 5.35 4.20
C ASP A 251 -2.17 5.29 5.67
N ALA A 252 -1.70 6.42 6.21
CA ALA A 252 -1.26 6.54 7.59
C ALA A 252 -2.39 6.30 8.60
N ALA A 253 -3.56 6.90 8.38
CA ALA A 253 -4.71 6.76 9.27
C ALA A 253 -5.26 5.32 9.31
N ILE A 254 -5.29 4.63 8.16
CA ILE A 254 -5.72 3.22 8.11
C ILE A 254 -4.74 2.35 8.89
N VAL A 255 -3.43 2.51 8.66
CA VAL A 255 -2.41 1.73 9.37
C VAL A 255 -2.45 1.99 10.87
N HIS A 256 -2.56 3.24 11.32
CA HIS A 256 -2.67 3.59 12.73
C HIS A 256 -3.84 2.84 13.41
N ARG A 257 -5.02 2.85 12.79
CA ARG A 257 -6.20 2.12 13.29
C ARG A 257 -6.03 0.62 13.22
N PHE A 258 -5.53 0.10 12.10
CA PHE A 258 -5.40 -1.34 11.86
C PHE A 258 -4.43 -1.98 12.86
N GLN A 259 -3.30 -1.34 13.08
CA GLN A 259 -2.26 -1.78 14.01
C GLN A 259 -2.62 -1.54 15.47
N ARG A 260 -3.73 -0.85 15.75
CA ARG A 260 -4.20 -0.49 17.10
C ARG A 260 -3.15 0.26 17.90
N VAL A 261 -2.53 1.25 17.25
CA VAL A 261 -1.55 2.12 17.91
C VAL A 261 -2.26 2.88 19.02
N GLU A 262 -1.77 2.75 20.25
CA GLU A 262 -2.32 3.44 21.40
C GLU A 262 -2.05 4.95 21.27
N THR A 263 -3.10 5.77 21.38
CA THR A 263 -2.95 7.20 21.58
C THR A 263 -2.83 7.43 23.07
N PHE A 264 -1.62 7.75 23.56
CA PHE A 264 -1.49 8.25 24.93
C PHE A 264 -2.19 9.60 24.99
N VAL A 265 -3.38 9.62 25.59
CA VAL A 265 -4.04 10.87 26.00
C VAL A 265 -3.22 11.39 27.17
N HIS A 266 -2.30 12.32 26.89
CA HIS A 266 -1.63 13.13 27.90
C HIS A 266 -2.56 14.26 28.34
#